data_AF-A0AAU7NTG0-F1
#
_entry.id   AF-A0AAU7NTG0-F1
#
_cell.length_a   1.000
_cell.length_b   1.000
_cell.length_c   1.000
_cell.angle_alpha   90.00
_cell.angle_beta   90.00
_cell.angle_gamma   90.00
#
_symmetry.space_group_name_H-M   'P 1'
#
loop_
_entity.id
_entity.type
_entity.pdbx_description
1 polymer ?
#
loop_
_entity_poly.entity_id
_entity_poly.type
_entity_poly.pdbx_seq_one_letter_code
_entity_poly.pdbx_strand_id
1 'polypeptide(L)'
;MKQPQLTDTLFDDFLQELPADFQEQAYELQAFARARKIRSPLQLLQLVLLYCGLDLSLRSCAGEVAKLQGCLSDTAVTKRLVACVVWIKSLLKRVFGLDKQINNGSLNFIVIDGSTVQEPGAKETTYRLHVAIDLLSLTLREVNVTTDKVGESLDHYQLAAGDVAVVDRGYNQPKSLVPVIDRGGHVVLRYNPHSMTLYERRNEPKNVKIDWEQRIRDLNGQPGAIPVYLCHQDKRIEGVVHAMPLPPEQAAQARRKAKQRARDKGRTASQKTLMLSGWVLIFTSLPESLLDTKSIAELYRVRWQVELVIKRLKSLLDIDRLRARKDSKLADLYLHGKLLFAAVTQKIAQRRFGRAATTMDGDRSITHWRLWRTIANEIKAGLTACFPKNERFIDDCIKSLCERPRKRKLQGLPDRVLELITECRDLGVSLFNQLLRCLSWRLWCIPLPIRTRESNFASLVAGCTFRPEGRGLKPVRNID
;
A
#
# COMPACT_ATOMS: atom_id res chain seq x y z
N MET A 1 36.15 18.02 -23.57
CA MET A 1 34.79 18.09 -22.99
C MET A 1 34.80 17.41 -21.63
N LYS A 2 34.59 18.13 -20.53
CA LYS A 2 34.33 17.48 -19.23
C LYS A 2 33.00 16.72 -19.37
N GLN A 3 33.01 15.41 -19.16
CA GLN A 3 31.77 14.66 -19.02
C GLN A 3 30.95 15.31 -17.89
N PRO A 4 29.65 15.60 -18.08
CA PRO A 4 28.83 16.08 -16.99
C PRO A 4 28.85 15.03 -15.87
N GLN A 5 29.03 15.46 -14.62
CA GLN A 5 28.85 14.60 -13.44
C GLN A 5 27.36 14.18 -13.38
N LEU A 6 27.01 13.10 -14.09
CA LEU A 6 25.63 12.60 -14.20
C LEU A 6 25.02 12.16 -12.87
N THR A 7 25.83 11.91 -11.83
CA THR A 7 25.39 11.37 -10.55
C THR A 7 24.90 12.40 -9.55
N ASP A 8 25.33 13.67 -9.66
CA ASP A 8 24.94 14.69 -8.68
C ASP A 8 23.44 15.08 -8.83
N THR A 9 22.84 14.92 -10.01
CA THR A 9 21.51 15.48 -10.30
C THR A 9 20.31 14.61 -9.89
N LEU A 10 20.46 13.28 -9.76
CA LEU A 10 19.29 12.39 -9.63
C LEU A 10 18.61 12.47 -8.26
N PHE A 11 19.39 12.64 -7.18
CA PHE A 11 18.81 12.83 -5.85
C PHE A 11 18.49 14.30 -5.57
N ASP A 12 19.16 15.24 -6.21
CA ASP A 12 18.87 16.67 -6.09
C ASP A 12 17.44 17.00 -6.52
N ASP A 13 16.89 16.31 -7.52
CA ASP A 13 15.49 16.46 -7.90
C ASP A 13 14.51 16.07 -6.79
N PHE A 14 14.87 15.11 -5.92
CA PHE A 14 14.09 14.81 -4.72
C PHE A 14 14.11 15.99 -3.76
N LEU A 15 15.28 16.60 -3.57
CA LEU A 15 15.46 17.72 -2.63
C LEU A 15 14.73 18.99 -3.12
N GLN A 16 14.67 19.23 -4.43
CA GLN A 16 13.97 20.37 -5.02
C GLN A 16 12.46 20.38 -4.76
N GLU A 17 11.85 19.21 -4.54
CA GLU A 17 10.41 19.12 -4.23
C GLU A 17 10.09 19.29 -2.74
N LEU A 18 11.11 19.28 -1.88
CA LEU A 18 10.94 19.50 -0.45
C LEU A 18 10.85 21.00 -0.16
N PRO A 19 10.25 21.38 0.99
CA PRO A 19 10.35 22.73 1.51
C PRO A 19 11.81 23.22 1.59
N ALA A 20 12.08 24.45 1.18
CA ALA A 20 13.44 25.01 1.17
C ALA A 20 14.11 24.98 2.55
N ASP A 21 13.31 25.10 3.62
CA ASP A 21 13.71 25.10 5.02
C ASP A 21 13.72 23.68 5.65
N PHE A 22 13.69 22.60 4.86
CA PHE A 22 13.60 21.24 5.42
C PHE A 22 14.73 20.90 6.39
N GLN A 23 15.93 21.46 6.19
CA GLN A 23 17.08 21.27 7.08
C GLN A 23 16.92 22.02 8.39
N GLU A 24 16.39 23.25 8.37
CA GLU A 24 16.10 24.07 9.55
C GLU A 24 15.02 23.41 10.41
N GLN A 25 13.94 22.95 9.77
CA GLN A 25 12.88 22.19 10.44
C GLN A 25 13.41 20.96 11.18
N ALA A 26 14.49 20.33 10.70
CA ALA A 26 15.09 19.18 11.36
C ALA A 26 15.66 19.54 12.75
N TYR A 27 16.21 20.75 12.88
CA TYR A 27 16.70 21.28 14.15
C TYR A 27 15.54 21.74 15.04
N GLU A 28 14.61 22.53 14.49
CA GLU A 28 13.45 23.06 15.23
C GLU A 28 12.62 21.93 15.85
N LEU A 29 12.33 20.89 15.07
CA LEU A 29 11.54 19.73 15.50
C LEU A 29 12.39 18.67 16.22
N GLN A 30 13.64 19.00 16.56
CA GLN A 30 14.57 18.15 17.33
C GLN A 30 14.85 16.77 16.70
N ALA A 31 14.61 16.61 15.40
CA ALA A 31 14.99 15.41 14.66
C ALA A 31 16.53 15.31 14.56
N PHE A 32 17.21 16.45 14.42
CA PHE A 32 18.66 16.55 14.38
C PHE A 32 19.18 17.50 15.48
N ALA A 33 19.67 16.94 16.59
CA ALA A 33 20.21 17.74 17.70
C ALA A 33 21.75 17.63 17.86
N ARG A 34 22.36 16.57 17.36
CA ARG A 34 23.82 16.31 17.53
C ARG A 34 24.40 15.64 16.30
N ALA A 35 25.47 16.21 15.76
CA ALA A 35 26.30 15.55 14.77
C ALA A 35 27.13 14.44 15.45
N ARG A 36 27.04 13.22 14.94
CA ARG A 36 27.93 12.10 15.34
C ARG A 36 28.43 11.43 14.08
N LYS A 37 28.03 10.19 13.78
CA LYS A 37 28.29 9.58 12.48
C LYS A 37 27.53 10.33 11.40
N ILE A 38 26.21 10.46 11.53
CA ILE A 38 25.39 11.36 10.71
C ILE A 38 25.76 12.82 11.03
N ARG A 39 26.20 13.57 10.03
CA ARG A 39 26.80 14.92 10.14
C ARG A 39 25.84 16.06 9.80
N SER A 40 24.76 15.80 9.06
CA SER A 40 23.82 16.85 8.65
C SER A 40 22.37 16.36 8.64
N PRO A 41 21.38 17.29 8.66
CA PRO A 41 19.98 16.98 8.38
C PRO A 41 19.77 16.27 7.04
N LEU A 42 20.50 16.67 5.99
CA LEU A 42 20.46 16.00 4.69
C LEU A 42 20.82 14.51 4.79
N GLN A 43 21.90 14.17 5.50
CA GLN A 43 22.28 12.77 5.71
C GLN A 43 21.26 12.01 6.59
N LEU A 44 20.61 12.70 7.52
CA LEU A 44 19.53 12.11 8.30
C LEU A 44 18.31 11.80 7.44
N LEU A 45 17.95 12.70 6.51
CA LEU A 45 16.90 12.46 5.52
C LEU A 45 17.27 11.29 4.61
N GLN A 46 18.49 11.24 4.09
CA GLN A 46 18.98 10.11 3.29
C GLN A 46 18.84 8.79 4.06
N LEU A 47 19.18 8.75 5.35
CA LEU A 47 18.96 7.57 6.20
C LEU A 47 17.48 7.20 6.34
N VAL A 48 16.58 8.19 6.48
CA VAL A 48 15.12 7.94 6.48
C VAL A 48 14.70 7.30 5.15
N LEU A 49 15.20 7.80 4.02
CA LEU A 49 14.83 7.29 2.69
C LEU A 49 15.46 5.93 2.38
N LEU A 50 16.63 5.60 2.93
CA LEU A 50 17.19 4.24 2.89
C LEU A 50 16.20 3.26 3.55
N TYR A 51 15.68 3.61 4.73
CA TYR A 51 14.75 2.76 5.47
C TYR A 51 13.37 2.70 4.82
N CYS A 52 12.80 3.85 4.45
CA CYS A 52 11.41 3.94 4.00
C CYS A 52 11.28 3.81 2.47
N GLY A 53 12.12 4.50 1.69
CA GLY A 53 12.03 4.55 0.23
C GLY A 53 12.66 3.35 -0.47
N LEU A 54 13.87 2.95 -0.06
CA LEU A 54 14.56 1.75 -0.57
C LEU A 54 14.17 0.48 0.16
N ASP A 55 13.40 0.63 1.24
CA ASP A 55 12.87 -0.49 2.01
C ASP A 55 13.96 -1.36 2.67
N LEU A 56 15.08 -0.74 3.04
CA LEU A 56 16.21 -1.44 3.66
C LEU A 56 15.89 -1.82 5.11
N SER A 57 16.48 -2.92 5.58
CA SER A 57 16.46 -3.24 7.02
C SER A 57 17.27 -2.21 7.82
N LEU A 58 17.02 -2.09 9.13
CA LEU A 58 17.80 -1.20 10.01
C LEU A 58 19.31 -1.50 9.92
N ARG A 59 19.68 -2.78 9.77
CA ARG A 59 21.07 -3.22 9.63
C ARG A 59 21.65 -2.87 8.27
N SER A 60 20.87 -3.04 7.20
CA SER A 60 21.27 -2.64 5.85
C SER A 60 21.47 -1.12 5.77
N CYS A 61 20.60 -0.33 6.40
CA CYS A 61 20.77 1.12 6.54
C CYS A 61 22.09 1.47 7.25
N ALA A 62 22.41 0.74 8.33
CA ALA A 62 23.66 0.93 9.05
C ALA A 62 24.88 0.61 8.17
N GLY A 63 24.80 -0.45 7.37
CA GLY A 63 25.82 -0.82 6.39
C GLY A 63 26.03 0.24 5.31
N GLU A 64 24.95 0.82 4.76
CA GLU A 64 25.04 1.90 3.77
C GLU A 64 25.75 3.14 4.35
N VAL A 65 25.38 3.58 5.55
CA VAL A 65 26.04 4.70 6.22
C VAL A 65 27.51 4.40 6.56
N ALA A 66 27.80 3.15 6.94
CA ALA A 66 29.16 2.74 7.28
C ALA A 66 30.14 2.87 6.11
N LYS A 67 29.68 2.78 4.86
CA LYS A 67 30.51 2.96 3.66
C LYS A 67 31.25 4.29 3.61
N LEU A 68 30.73 5.32 4.30
CA LEU A 68 31.31 6.66 4.31
C LEU A 68 31.73 7.16 5.69
N GLN A 69 31.08 6.68 6.75
CA GLN A 69 31.19 7.29 8.07
C GLN A 69 31.75 6.34 9.13
N GLY A 70 32.11 5.12 8.72
CA GLY A 70 32.54 4.05 9.61
C GLY A 70 31.40 3.46 10.44
N CYS A 71 31.72 2.53 11.34
CA CYS A 71 30.72 1.63 11.92
C CYS A 71 29.55 2.35 12.62
N LEU A 72 28.34 1.90 12.31
CA LEU A 72 27.09 2.32 12.92
C LEU A 72 26.28 1.07 13.27
N SER A 73 25.67 1.03 14.45
CA SER A 73 24.79 -0.09 14.80
C SER A 73 23.36 0.15 14.32
N ASP A 74 22.63 -0.92 14.02
CA ASP A 74 21.18 -0.90 13.77
C ASP A 74 20.40 -0.20 14.91
N THR A 75 20.84 -0.33 16.17
CA THR A 75 20.24 0.38 17.32
C THR A 75 20.47 1.90 17.24
N ALA A 76 21.64 2.33 16.79
CA ALA A 76 21.92 3.74 16.57
C ALA A 76 21.07 4.29 15.41
N VAL A 77 20.89 3.51 14.34
CA VAL A 77 19.95 3.83 13.25
C VAL A 77 18.53 3.97 13.79
N THR A 78 18.03 3.01 14.58
CA THR A 78 16.71 3.08 15.21
C THR A 78 16.52 4.37 16.00
N LYS A 79 17.47 4.72 16.88
CA LYS A 79 17.39 5.94 17.69
C LYS A 79 17.31 7.21 16.84
N ARG A 80 18.05 7.25 15.72
CA ARG A 80 18.02 8.38 14.78
C ARG A 80 16.69 8.46 14.04
N LEU A 81 16.24 7.34 13.47
CA LEU A 81 14.98 7.26 12.75
C LEU A 81 13.77 7.64 13.63
N VAL A 82 13.71 7.14 14.86
CA VAL A 82 12.61 7.45 15.80
C VAL A 82 12.48 8.94 16.11
N ALA A 83 13.58 9.69 16.12
CA ALA A 83 13.56 11.14 16.33
C ALA A 83 12.96 11.90 15.13
N CYS A 84 12.93 11.30 13.94
CA CYS A 84 12.48 11.96 12.72
C CYS A 84 10.94 12.00 12.54
N VAL A 85 10.15 11.30 13.37
CA VAL A 85 8.71 11.11 13.13
C VAL A 85 7.98 12.44 12.92
N VAL A 86 8.16 13.40 13.82
CA VAL A 86 7.49 14.71 13.76
C VAL A 86 7.96 15.50 12.54
N TRP A 87 9.25 15.48 12.26
CA TRP A 87 9.85 16.15 11.11
C TRP A 87 9.33 15.60 9.77
N ILE A 88 9.30 14.28 9.59
CA ILE A 88 8.81 13.65 8.36
C ILE A 88 7.31 13.90 8.16
N LYS A 89 6.51 13.91 9.23
CA LYS A 89 5.09 14.31 9.16
C LYS A 89 4.93 15.78 8.72
N SER A 90 5.76 16.68 9.24
CA SER A 90 5.77 18.09 8.83
C SER A 90 6.12 18.24 7.34
N LEU A 91 7.19 17.57 6.89
CA LEU A 91 7.59 17.57 5.49
C LEU A 91 6.48 17.01 4.59
N LEU A 92 5.89 15.86 4.96
CA LEU A 92 4.82 15.25 4.21
C LEU A 92 3.62 16.19 4.04
N LYS A 93 3.20 16.84 5.12
CA LYS A 93 2.10 17.81 5.11
C LYS A 93 2.38 18.97 4.15
N ARG A 94 3.61 19.50 4.12
CA ARG A 94 3.99 20.61 3.23
C ARG A 94 4.16 20.16 1.78
N VAL A 95 4.62 18.94 1.54
CA VAL A 95 4.75 18.40 0.17
C VAL A 95 3.37 18.16 -0.43
N PHE A 96 2.40 17.62 0.33
CA PHE A 96 1.01 17.52 -0.12
C PHE A 96 0.29 18.88 -0.19
N GLY A 97 0.66 19.84 0.65
CA GLY A 97 -0.03 21.12 0.83
C GLY A 97 0.33 22.26 -0.15
N LEU A 98 0.93 21.98 -1.32
CA LEU A 98 1.37 23.04 -2.25
C LEU A 98 0.82 22.93 -3.68
N ASP A 99 0.10 21.88 -4.03
CA ASP A 99 -0.58 21.85 -5.33
C ASP A 99 -1.90 22.61 -5.18
N LYS A 100 -1.85 23.87 -5.60
CA LYS A 100 -2.99 24.76 -5.86
C LYS A 100 -4.21 23.93 -6.24
N GLN A 101 -5.34 24.19 -5.59
CA GLN A 101 -6.64 23.92 -6.21
C GLN A 101 -6.55 24.37 -7.66
N ILE A 102 -6.72 23.44 -8.60
CA ILE A 102 -6.94 23.79 -10.01
C ILE A 102 -8.38 24.33 -10.05
N ASN A 103 -8.59 25.51 -9.45
CA ASN A 103 -9.86 26.21 -9.45
C ASN A 103 -10.07 26.81 -10.85
N ASN A 104 -10.51 25.97 -11.77
CA ASN A 104 -11.15 26.42 -13.01
C ASN A 104 -12.66 26.11 -13.00
N GLY A 105 -13.20 25.50 -11.93
CA GLY A 105 -14.62 25.16 -11.80
C GLY A 105 -15.13 25.33 -10.36
N SER A 106 -16.46 25.33 -10.20
CA SER A 106 -17.14 25.43 -8.90
C SER A 106 -17.13 24.14 -8.08
N LEU A 107 -16.77 23.00 -8.69
CA LEU A 107 -16.76 21.68 -8.06
C LEU A 107 -15.44 20.93 -8.28
N ASN A 108 -14.91 20.34 -7.21
CA ASN A 108 -13.68 19.54 -7.20
C ASN A 108 -14.00 18.10 -6.84
N PHE A 109 -13.83 17.15 -7.76
CA PHE A 109 -14.13 15.74 -7.48
C PHE A 109 -12.96 15.05 -6.78
N ILE A 110 -13.21 14.54 -5.57
CA ILE A 110 -12.22 13.84 -4.75
C ILE A 110 -12.69 12.42 -4.57
N VAL A 111 -11.88 11.45 -5.00
CA VAL A 111 -12.20 10.03 -4.81
C VAL A 111 -11.42 9.47 -3.63
N ILE A 112 -12.14 8.80 -2.73
CA ILE A 112 -11.65 8.44 -1.41
C ILE A 112 -11.82 6.95 -1.16
N ASP A 113 -10.80 6.32 -0.59
CA ASP A 113 -10.83 4.91 -0.20
C ASP A 113 -9.81 4.58 0.91
N GLY A 114 -10.09 3.49 1.61
CA GLY A 114 -9.24 2.94 2.66
C GLY A 114 -8.37 1.79 2.17
N SER A 115 -7.20 1.59 2.79
CA SER A 115 -6.42 0.38 2.61
C SER A 115 -5.81 -0.12 3.89
N THR A 116 -5.84 -1.43 4.10
CA THR A 116 -5.24 -2.07 5.27
C THR A 116 -3.74 -2.28 5.08
N VAL A 117 -2.99 -2.17 6.18
CA VAL A 117 -1.56 -2.46 6.30
C VAL A 117 -1.37 -3.47 7.42
N GLN A 118 -0.46 -4.42 7.23
CA GLN A 118 -0.14 -5.47 8.18
C GLN A 118 1.31 -5.39 8.65
N GLU A 119 1.53 -5.63 9.95
CA GLU A 119 2.87 -5.86 10.50
C GLU A 119 3.41 -7.27 10.18
N PRO A 120 4.72 -7.52 10.37
CA PRO A 120 5.31 -8.83 10.08
C PRO A 120 4.65 -9.94 10.89
N GLY A 121 4.06 -10.90 10.19
CA GLY A 121 3.39 -12.06 10.77
C GLY A 121 1.95 -11.83 11.21
N ALA A 122 1.38 -10.63 11.01
CA ALA A 122 -0.01 -10.36 11.32
C ALA A 122 -0.96 -11.03 10.31
N LYS A 123 -2.05 -11.60 10.83
CA LYS A 123 -3.19 -12.10 10.03
C LYS A 123 -4.29 -11.05 9.87
N GLU A 124 -4.30 -10.05 10.74
CA GLU A 124 -5.33 -9.01 10.82
C GLU A 124 -4.76 -7.62 10.50
N THR A 125 -5.66 -6.65 10.34
CA THR A 125 -5.29 -5.26 10.05
C THR A 125 -4.52 -4.66 11.22
N THR A 126 -3.39 -4.01 10.92
CA THR A 126 -2.59 -3.32 11.93
C THR A 126 -2.81 -1.81 11.85
N TYR A 127 -2.71 -1.26 10.64
CA TYR A 127 -2.98 0.14 10.32
C TYR A 127 -3.93 0.24 9.13
N ARG A 128 -4.52 1.42 8.97
CA ARG A 128 -5.29 1.82 7.80
C ARG A 128 -4.68 3.07 7.19
N LEU A 129 -4.56 3.06 5.87
CA LEU A 129 -4.30 4.21 5.04
C LEU A 129 -5.64 4.75 4.54
N HIS A 130 -5.94 6.00 4.84
CA HIS A 130 -7.10 6.72 4.38
C HIS A 130 -6.63 7.63 3.24
N VAL A 131 -6.96 7.30 2.00
CA VAL A 131 -6.39 7.93 0.80
C VAL A 131 -7.46 8.77 0.11
N ALA A 132 -7.15 10.03 -0.16
CA ALA A 132 -7.93 10.92 -1.01
C ALA A 132 -7.08 11.38 -2.19
N ILE A 133 -7.64 11.27 -3.40
CA ILE A 133 -7.01 11.76 -4.62
C ILE A 133 -7.93 12.74 -5.33
N ASP A 134 -7.35 13.75 -5.96
CA ASP A 134 -8.05 14.58 -6.92
C ASP A 134 -8.35 13.75 -8.17
N LEU A 135 -9.62 13.69 -8.57
CA LEU A 135 -10.05 12.81 -9.65
C LEU A 135 -9.54 13.29 -11.01
N LEU A 136 -9.48 14.61 -11.24
CA LEU A 136 -9.10 15.14 -12.55
C LEU A 136 -7.61 14.94 -12.82
N SER A 137 -6.78 15.35 -11.87
CA SER A 137 -5.31 15.26 -11.97
C SER A 137 -4.77 13.89 -11.59
N LEU A 138 -5.56 13.03 -10.92
CA LEU A 138 -5.16 11.71 -10.41
C LEU A 138 -3.99 11.78 -9.41
N THR A 139 -3.96 12.87 -8.64
CA THR A 139 -2.89 13.20 -7.70
C THR A 139 -3.31 12.87 -6.27
N LEU A 140 -2.39 12.35 -5.45
CA LEU A 140 -2.62 12.26 -4.00
C LEU A 140 -2.82 13.66 -3.42
N ARG A 141 -4.00 13.90 -2.84
CA ARG A 141 -4.35 15.14 -2.16
C ARG A 141 -4.10 15.03 -0.66
N GLU A 142 -4.54 13.94 -0.05
CA GLU A 142 -4.39 13.71 1.38
C GLU A 142 -4.25 12.21 1.67
N VAL A 143 -3.36 11.87 2.60
CA VAL A 143 -3.28 10.50 3.14
C VAL A 143 -3.09 10.55 4.64
N ASN A 144 -3.99 9.87 5.34
CA ASN A 144 -3.94 9.75 6.79
C ASN A 144 -3.70 8.30 7.21
N VAL A 145 -2.87 8.12 8.24
CA VAL A 145 -2.50 6.82 8.77
C VAL A 145 -3.13 6.66 10.15
N THR A 146 -3.95 5.64 10.34
CA THR A 146 -4.56 5.34 11.64
C THR A 146 -4.36 3.88 12.02
N THR A 147 -4.59 3.54 13.28
CA THR A 147 -4.62 2.15 13.74
C THR A 147 -5.91 1.44 13.29
N ASP A 148 -5.95 0.13 13.44
CA ASP A 148 -7.14 -0.73 13.31
C ASP A 148 -8.37 -0.30 14.12
N LYS A 149 -8.18 0.45 15.23
CA LYS A 149 -9.26 0.99 16.08
C LYS A 149 -10.07 2.12 15.43
N VAL A 150 -9.55 2.73 14.38
CA VAL A 150 -10.19 3.87 13.71
C VAL A 150 -10.78 3.38 12.40
N GLY A 151 -12.10 3.48 12.26
CA GLY A 151 -12.82 3.15 11.03
C GLY A 151 -12.63 4.20 9.94
N GLU A 152 -13.12 3.89 8.74
CA GLU A 152 -13.20 4.85 7.64
C GLU A 152 -14.29 5.91 7.95
N SER A 153 -13.95 7.19 7.76
CA SER A 153 -14.83 8.33 7.93
C SER A 153 -14.38 9.48 7.03
N LEU A 154 -15.31 10.32 6.60
CA LEU A 154 -14.95 11.58 5.92
C LEU A 154 -14.30 12.60 6.87
N ASP A 155 -14.44 12.43 8.19
CA ASP A 155 -13.81 13.30 9.20
C ASP A 155 -12.28 13.24 9.17
N HIS A 156 -11.71 12.23 8.52
CA HIS A 156 -10.27 12.12 8.33
C HIS A 156 -9.75 13.07 7.26
N TYR A 157 -10.59 13.78 6.50
CA TYR A 157 -10.16 14.54 5.33
C TYR A 157 -10.55 16.01 5.44
N GLN A 158 -9.71 16.88 4.89
CA GLN A 158 -9.97 18.31 4.80
C GLN A 158 -10.76 18.62 3.52
N LEU A 159 -12.07 18.41 3.61
CA LEU A 159 -13.04 18.72 2.55
C LEU A 159 -13.60 20.13 2.76
N ALA A 160 -13.51 20.96 1.72
CA ALA A 160 -13.97 22.35 1.69
C ALA A 160 -15.25 22.49 0.87
N ALA A 161 -15.83 23.70 0.89
CA ALA A 161 -16.95 24.04 0.01
C ALA A 161 -16.57 23.81 -1.47
N GLY A 162 -17.48 23.24 -2.24
CA GLY A 162 -17.25 22.84 -3.64
C GLY A 162 -16.55 21.48 -3.82
N ASP A 163 -15.98 20.88 -2.78
CA ASP A 163 -15.45 19.52 -2.90
C ASP A 163 -16.57 18.48 -2.99
N VAL A 164 -16.48 17.56 -3.94
CA VAL A 164 -17.40 16.44 -4.14
C VAL A 164 -16.69 15.14 -3.78
N ALA A 165 -16.98 14.58 -2.62
CA ALA A 165 -16.41 13.32 -2.15
C ALA A 165 -17.11 12.12 -2.80
N VAL A 166 -16.42 11.40 -3.69
CA VAL A 166 -16.89 10.16 -4.33
C VAL A 166 -16.37 8.97 -3.54
N VAL A 167 -17.28 8.29 -2.83
CA VAL A 167 -16.92 7.33 -1.77
C VAL A 167 -17.68 6.01 -1.89
N ASP A 168 -17.05 4.96 -1.39
CA ASP A 168 -17.61 3.61 -1.40
C ASP A 168 -18.69 3.42 -0.31
N ARG A 169 -19.29 2.22 -0.27
CA ARG A 169 -20.38 1.93 0.67
C ARG A 169 -19.96 1.87 2.15
N GLY A 170 -18.67 1.80 2.47
CA GLY A 170 -18.15 1.88 3.83
C GLY A 170 -18.50 3.19 4.52
N TYR A 171 -18.69 4.26 3.74
CA TYR A 171 -18.99 5.62 4.22
C TYR A 171 -20.50 5.92 4.39
N ASN A 172 -21.38 4.92 4.44
CA ASN A 172 -22.82 5.08 4.66
C ASN A 172 -23.17 5.45 6.12
N GLN A 173 -22.59 6.54 6.64
CA GLN A 173 -22.80 7.01 8.00
C GLN A 173 -23.23 8.48 7.97
N PRO A 174 -24.50 8.81 8.27
CA PRO A 174 -24.99 10.19 8.24
C PRO A 174 -24.12 11.16 9.06
N LYS A 175 -23.57 10.69 10.19
CA LYS A 175 -22.67 11.46 11.06
C LYS A 175 -21.42 12.00 10.37
N SER A 176 -20.90 11.34 9.33
CA SER A 176 -19.73 11.80 8.58
C SER A 176 -20.12 12.54 7.30
N LEU A 177 -21.30 12.26 6.73
CA LEU A 177 -21.76 12.88 5.48
C LEU A 177 -22.34 14.28 5.72
N VAL A 178 -23.23 14.41 6.71
CA VAL A 178 -23.96 15.66 6.97
C VAL A 178 -23.03 16.84 7.27
N PRO A 179 -21.98 16.71 8.11
CA PRO A 179 -21.06 17.83 8.36
C PRO A 179 -20.26 18.29 7.13
N VAL A 180 -20.04 17.43 6.14
CA VAL A 180 -19.38 17.80 4.88
C VAL A 180 -20.36 18.59 4.02
N ILE A 181 -21.59 18.11 3.90
CA ILE A 181 -22.64 18.77 3.09
C ILE A 181 -22.99 20.14 3.65
N ASP A 182 -23.11 20.24 4.98
CA ASP A 182 -23.43 21.48 5.69
C ASP A 182 -22.35 22.57 5.53
N ARG A 183 -21.08 22.17 5.31
CA ARG A 183 -19.96 23.07 5.02
C ARG A 183 -19.88 23.47 3.53
N GLY A 184 -20.88 23.12 2.73
CA GLY A 184 -20.92 23.41 1.29
C GLY A 184 -20.18 22.40 0.41
N GLY A 185 -19.75 21.26 0.97
CA GLY A 185 -19.26 20.13 0.20
C GLY A 185 -20.41 19.29 -0.36
N HIS A 186 -20.09 18.31 -1.21
CA HIS A 186 -21.05 17.34 -1.72
C HIS A 186 -20.51 15.93 -1.61
N VAL A 187 -21.41 14.94 -1.70
CA VAL A 187 -21.05 13.53 -1.65
C VAL A 187 -21.69 12.78 -2.81
N VAL A 188 -20.96 11.81 -3.37
CA VAL A 188 -21.46 10.79 -4.30
C VAL A 188 -21.07 9.43 -3.72
N LEU A 189 -22.05 8.76 -3.13
CA LEU A 189 -21.85 7.60 -2.27
C LEU A 189 -22.56 6.38 -2.85
N ARG A 190 -21.87 5.23 -2.84
CA ARG A 190 -22.56 3.94 -3.06
C ARG A 190 -23.53 3.66 -1.93
N TYR A 191 -24.81 3.88 -2.18
CA TYR A 191 -25.82 3.79 -1.14
C TYR A 191 -26.10 2.34 -0.75
N ASN A 192 -26.19 2.11 0.56
CA ASN A 192 -26.61 0.85 1.15
C ASN A 192 -27.82 1.06 2.08
N PRO A 193 -29.04 0.67 1.65
CA PRO A 193 -30.27 0.79 2.43
C PRO A 193 -30.26 0.09 3.80
N HIS A 194 -29.34 -0.86 4.02
CA HIS A 194 -29.23 -1.56 5.30
C HIS A 194 -28.48 -0.75 6.38
N SER A 195 -27.51 0.07 5.98
CA SER A 195 -26.64 0.80 6.92
C SER A 195 -26.99 2.28 7.06
N MET A 196 -27.67 2.87 6.07
CA MET A 196 -28.11 4.26 6.11
C MET A 196 -29.60 4.36 5.80
N THR A 197 -30.36 5.00 6.68
CA THR A 197 -31.79 5.24 6.49
C THR A 197 -31.99 6.58 5.78
N LEU A 198 -32.87 6.58 4.77
CA LEU A 198 -33.30 7.77 4.04
C LEU A 198 -34.81 7.92 4.18
N TYR A 199 -35.29 9.15 3.97
CA TYR A 199 -36.68 9.54 4.17
C TYR A 199 -37.28 10.11 2.89
N GLU A 200 -38.59 9.97 2.76
CA GLU A 200 -39.36 10.50 1.62
C GLU A 200 -39.28 12.02 1.55
N ARG A 201 -39.11 12.59 0.34
CA ARG A 201 -39.14 14.04 0.12
C ARG A 201 -40.57 14.57 0.12
N ARG A 202 -41.16 14.72 1.31
CA ARG A 202 -42.51 15.28 1.54
C ARG A 202 -42.45 16.54 2.41
N ASN A 203 -43.39 17.46 2.19
CA ASN A 203 -43.56 18.70 2.98
C ASN A 203 -44.18 18.45 4.37
N GLU A 204 -44.30 17.21 4.80
CA GLU A 204 -44.86 16.84 6.11
C GLU A 204 -43.81 16.97 7.23
N PRO A 205 -44.24 17.28 8.47
CA PRO A 205 -43.34 17.42 9.62
C PRO A 205 -42.75 16.08 10.08
N LYS A 206 -43.38 14.94 9.75
CA LYS A 206 -42.91 13.61 10.13
C LYS A 206 -42.00 13.02 9.05
N ASN A 207 -40.81 12.58 9.47
CA ASN A 207 -39.88 11.86 8.62
C ASN A 207 -40.41 10.44 8.32
N VAL A 208 -40.98 10.24 7.14
CA VAL A 208 -41.44 8.93 6.65
C VAL A 208 -40.27 8.20 5.99
N LYS A 209 -39.94 6.99 6.45
CA LYS A 209 -38.88 6.18 5.83
C LYS A 209 -39.27 5.81 4.40
N ILE A 210 -38.30 5.86 3.49
CA ILE A 210 -38.52 5.49 2.10
C ILE A 210 -38.87 4.01 1.95
N ASP A 211 -39.91 3.73 1.15
CA ASP A 211 -40.26 2.37 0.75
C ASP A 211 -39.47 1.99 -0.51
N TRP A 212 -38.27 1.46 -0.31
CA TRP A 212 -37.42 1.03 -1.41
C TRP A 212 -38.04 -0.05 -2.32
N GLU A 213 -38.95 -0.89 -1.81
CA GLU A 213 -39.56 -1.94 -2.65
C GLU A 213 -40.58 -1.32 -3.60
N GLN A 214 -41.38 -0.38 -3.11
CA GLN A 214 -42.29 0.37 -3.97
C GLN A 214 -41.51 1.23 -4.97
N ARG A 215 -40.57 2.06 -4.50
CA ARG A 215 -39.82 2.98 -5.37
C ARG A 215 -39.07 2.27 -6.49
N ILE A 216 -38.48 1.10 -6.22
CA ILE A 216 -37.78 0.32 -7.24
C ILE A 216 -38.75 -0.36 -8.22
N ARG A 217 -39.96 -0.74 -7.79
CA ARG A 217 -41.00 -1.25 -8.70
C ARG A 217 -41.52 -0.16 -9.62
N ASP A 218 -41.70 1.07 -9.10
CA ASP A 218 -42.18 2.21 -9.88
C ASP A 218 -41.24 2.56 -11.05
N LEU A 219 -39.94 2.27 -10.91
CA LEU A 219 -38.96 2.46 -11.99
C LEU A 219 -39.11 1.46 -13.14
N ASN A 220 -39.87 0.38 -12.97
CA ASN A 220 -40.13 -0.64 -14.00
C ASN A 220 -38.86 -1.13 -14.75
N GLY A 221 -37.76 -1.32 -14.01
CA GLY A 221 -36.49 -1.78 -14.57
C GLY A 221 -35.70 -0.74 -15.36
N GLN A 222 -36.10 0.53 -15.33
CA GLN A 222 -35.39 1.65 -15.95
C GLN A 222 -34.51 2.41 -14.95
N PRO A 223 -33.44 3.10 -15.41
CA PRO A 223 -32.74 4.09 -14.60
C PRO A 223 -33.69 5.17 -14.07
N GLY A 224 -33.46 5.65 -12.84
CA GLY A 224 -34.22 6.76 -12.31
C GLY A 224 -33.63 7.44 -11.08
N ALA A 225 -34.06 8.67 -10.85
CA ALA A 225 -33.72 9.49 -9.71
C ALA A 225 -34.86 9.47 -8.69
N ILE A 226 -34.53 9.24 -7.42
CA ILE A 226 -35.49 9.21 -6.33
C ILE A 226 -35.08 10.28 -5.30
N PRO A 227 -35.79 11.41 -5.23
CA PRO A 227 -35.52 12.45 -4.25
C PRO A 227 -35.76 11.96 -2.82
N VAL A 228 -34.85 12.31 -1.91
CA VAL A 228 -34.83 11.83 -0.53
C VAL A 228 -34.37 12.92 0.43
N TYR A 229 -34.66 12.72 1.71
CA TYR A 229 -33.98 13.40 2.80
C TYR A 229 -33.02 12.46 3.52
N LEU A 230 -31.81 12.96 3.79
CA LEU A 230 -30.85 12.42 4.73
C LEU A 230 -30.96 13.21 6.03
N CYS A 231 -31.35 12.55 7.11
CA CYS A 231 -31.50 13.22 8.41
C CYS A 231 -30.39 12.78 9.38
N HIS A 232 -29.81 13.74 10.09
CA HIS A 232 -28.89 13.48 11.21
C HIS A 232 -29.01 14.60 12.23
N GLN A 233 -29.26 14.23 13.50
CA GLN A 233 -29.63 15.19 14.55
C GLN A 233 -30.80 16.07 14.07
N ASP A 234 -30.70 17.38 14.23
CA ASP A 234 -31.73 18.35 13.82
C ASP A 234 -31.61 18.77 12.35
N LYS A 235 -30.64 18.20 11.60
CA LYS A 235 -30.40 18.54 10.21
C LYS A 235 -31.14 17.59 9.27
N ARG A 236 -31.78 18.19 8.26
CA ARG A 236 -32.48 17.51 7.17
C ARG A 236 -31.87 17.96 5.85
N ILE A 237 -31.10 17.08 5.22
CA ILE A 237 -30.35 17.36 4.00
C ILE A 237 -31.10 16.78 2.80
N GLU A 238 -31.29 17.60 1.77
CA GLU A 238 -31.82 17.13 0.50
C GLU A 238 -30.77 16.33 -0.27
N GLY A 239 -31.22 15.23 -0.86
CA GLY A 239 -30.39 14.44 -1.75
C GLY A 239 -31.22 13.63 -2.72
N VAL A 240 -30.52 12.88 -3.56
CA VAL A 240 -31.13 12.04 -4.61
C VAL A 240 -30.47 10.68 -4.57
N VAL A 241 -31.27 9.62 -4.64
CA VAL A 241 -30.77 8.27 -4.93
C VAL A 241 -31.00 7.98 -6.41
N HIS A 242 -29.90 7.92 -7.16
CA HIS A 242 -29.89 7.45 -8.53
C HIS A 242 -29.82 5.92 -8.53
N ALA A 243 -30.85 5.29 -9.08
CA ALA A 243 -30.97 3.85 -9.19
C ALA A 243 -30.70 3.42 -10.63
N MET A 244 -29.68 2.60 -10.82
CA MET A 244 -29.34 2.01 -12.12
C MET A 244 -29.61 0.50 -12.10
N PRO A 245 -30.41 -0.06 -13.01
CA PRO A 245 -30.62 -1.49 -13.10
C PRO A 245 -29.33 -2.18 -13.57
N LEU A 246 -29.01 -3.33 -12.98
CA LEU A 246 -27.94 -4.19 -13.49
C LEU A 246 -28.44 -4.99 -14.70
N PRO A 247 -27.55 -5.30 -15.68
CA PRO A 247 -27.87 -6.27 -16.72
C PRO A 247 -28.37 -7.60 -16.12
N PRO A 248 -29.33 -8.30 -16.76
CA PRO A 248 -29.99 -9.48 -16.18
C PRO A 248 -29.04 -10.53 -15.62
N GLU A 249 -27.94 -10.81 -16.33
CA GLU A 249 -26.91 -11.76 -15.90
C GLU A 249 -26.17 -11.29 -14.64
N GLN A 250 -25.76 -10.02 -14.60
CA GLN A 250 -25.09 -9.43 -13.45
C GLN A 250 -26.02 -9.36 -12.23
N ALA A 251 -27.30 -9.03 -12.46
CA ALA A 251 -28.33 -9.03 -11.43
C ALA A 251 -28.56 -10.44 -10.86
N ALA A 252 -28.60 -11.47 -11.72
CA ALA A 252 -28.71 -12.86 -11.29
C ALA A 252 -27.48 -13.30 -10.48
N GLN A 253 -26.28 -12.93 -10.91
CA GLN A 253 -25.04 -13.20 -10.18
C GLN A 253 -25.01 -12.49 -8.82
N ALA A 254 -25.44 -11.22 -8.76
CA ALA A 254 -25.53 -10.45 -7.52
C ALA A 254 -26.52 -11.10 -6.54
N ARG A 255 -27.70 -11.54 -7.01
CA ARG A 255 -28.67 -12.31 -6.21
C ARG A 255 -28.08 -13.62 -5.69
N ARG A 256 -27.35 -14.39 -6.52
CA ARG A 256 -26.65 -15.62 -6.09
C ARG A 256 -25.63 -15.34 -4.99
N LYS A 257 -24.78 -14.31 -5.17
CA LYS A 257 -23.80 -13.87 -4.16
C LYS A 257 -24.48 -13.41 -2.87
N ALA A 258 -25.61 -12.72 -2.94
CA ALA A 258 -26.37 -12.31 -1.77
C ALA A 258 -26.94 -13.51 -0.99
N LYS A 259 -27.51 -14.51 -1.69
CA LYS A 259 -27.98 -15.76 -1.08
C LYS A 259 -26.84 -16.53 -0.42
N GLN A 260 -25.69 -16.64 -1.09
CA GLN A 260 -24.51 -17.31 -0.55
C GLN A 260 -24.01 -16.63 0.72
N ARG A 261 -23.81 -15.30 0.70
CA ARG A 261 -23.38 -14.54 1.88
C ARG A 261 -24.34 -14.65 3.06
N ALA A 262 -25.64 -14.73 2.80
CA ALA A 262 -26.63 -14.96 3.85
C ALA A 262 -26.46 -16.36 4.46
N ARG A 263 -26.34 -17.38 3.60
CA ARG A 263 -26.11 -18.78 4.01
C ARG A 263 -24.83 -18.95 4.81
N ASP A 264 -23.73 -18.34 4.39
CA ASP A 264 -22.43 -18.39 5.10
C ASP A 264 -22.54 -17.78 6.51
N LYS A 265 -23.53 -16.91 6.74
CA LYS A 265 -23.84 -16.28 8.04
C LYS A 265 -25.03 -16.95 8.76
N GLY A 266 -25.49 -18.11 8.30
CA GLY A 266 -26.61 -18.85 8.88
C GLY A 266 -27.99 -18.18 8.72
N ARG A 267 -28.18 -17.37 7.68
CA ARG A 267 -29.41 -16.59 7.44
C ARG A 267 -29.95 -16.77 6.03
N THR A 268 -31.21 -16.44 5.83
CA THR A 268 -31.84 -16.37 4.50
C THR A 268 -31.87 -14.93 4.03
N ALA A 269 -31.51 -14.69 2.76
CA ALA A 269 -31.61 -13.36 2.17
C ALA A 269 -33.08 -12.95 2.01
N SER A 270 -33.45 -11.76 2.50
CA SER A 270 -34.82 -11.24 2.37
C SER A 270 -35.18 -10.94 0.90
N GLN A 271 -36.48 -10.93 0.58
CA GLN A 271 -36.97 -10.55 -0.75
C GLN A 271 -36.49 -9.15 -1.14
N LYS A 272 -36.62 -8.19 -0.23
CA LYS A 272 -36.08 -6.83 -0.37
C LYS A 272 -34.59 -6.81 -0.74
N THR A 273 -33.76 -7.58 -0.04
CA THR A 273 -32.32 -7.67 -0.34
C THR A 273 -32.07 -8.23 -1.74
N LEU A 274 -32.83 -9.24 -2.16
CA LEU A 274 -32.69 -9.85 -3.49
C LEU A 274 -33.15 -8.91 -4.61
N MET A 275 -34.23 -8.16 -4.39
CA MET A 275 -34.70 -7.12 -5.30
C MET A 275 -33.62 -6.04 -5.47
N LEU A 276 -33.15 -5.47 -4.36
CA LEU A 276 -32.12 -4.41 -4.36
C LEU A 276 -30.77 -4.88 -4.90
N SER A 277 -30.45 -6.17 -4.81
CA SER A 277 -29.22 -6.73 -5.39
C SER A 277 -29.18 -6.63 -6.92
N GLY A 278 -30.33 -6.44 -7.57
CA GLY A 278 -30.40 -6.17 -9.01
C GLY A 278 -30.09 -4.73 -9.41
N TRP A 279 -29.76 -3.85 -8.45
CA TRP A 279 -29.63 -2.42 -8.68
C TRP A 279 -28.31 -1.84 -8.16
N VAL A 280 -27.88 -0.80 -8.83
CA VAL A 280 -26.84 0.10 -8.39
C VAL A 280 -27.50 1.38 -7.88
N LEU A 281 -27.69 1.47 -6.57
CA LEU A 281 -28.08 2.71 -5.88
C LEU A 281 -26.88 3.61 -5.53
N ILE A 282 -26.95 4.87 -5.92
CA ILE A 282 -25.95 5.90 -5.63
C ILE A 282 -26.68 7.08 -5.00
N PHE A 283 -26.33 7.42 -3.75
CA PHE A 283 -26.82 8.62 -3.09
C PHE A 283 -25.91 9.80 -3.46
N THR A 284 -26.51 10.94 -3.78
CA THR A 284 -25.79 12.19 -3.99
C THR A 284 -26.49 13.35 -3.30
N SER A 285 -25.69 14.31 -2.83
CA SER A 285 -26.18 15.64 -2.39
C SER A 285 -26.04 16.70 -3.50
N LEU A 286 -25.60 16.32 -4.69
CA LEU A 286 -25.65 17.18 -5.86
C LEU A 286 -27.11 17.32 -6.34
N PRO A 287 -27.55 18.52 -6.76
CA PRO A 287 -28.87 18.71 -7.36
C PRO A 287 -29.04 17.87 -8.63
N GLU A 288 -30.25 17.33 -8.84
CA GLU A 288 -30.60 16.58 -10.05
C GLU A 288 -30.49 17.42 -11.33
N SER A 289 -30.62 18.75 -11.21
CA SER A 289 -30.44 19.69 -12.32
C SER A 289 -29.00 19.76 -12.84
N LEU A 290 -28.02 19.25 -12.08
CA LEU A 290 -26.61 19.30 -12.45
C LEU A 290 -26.17 18.07 -13.24
N LEU A 291 -26.52 16.87 -12.77
CA LEU A 291 -26.12 15.61 -13.39
C LEU A 291 -27.28 14.62 -13.39
N ASP A 292 -27.55 14.04 -14.55
CA ASP A 292 -28.56 12.98 -14.69
C ASP A 292 -28.10 11.64 -14.08
N THR A 293 -29.03 10.69 -13.98
CA THR A 293 -28.77 9.36 -13.39
C THR A 293 -27.64 8.62 -14.08
N LYS A 294 -27.53 8.72 -15.42
CA LYS A 294 -26.47 8.05 -16.18
C LYS A 294 -25.11 8.68 -15.89
N SER A 295 -25.04 10.00 -15.82
CA SER A 295 -23.82 10.77 -15.54
C SER A 295 -23.31 10.50 -14.13
N ILE A 296 -24.20 10.45 -13.13
CA ILE A 296 -23.84 10.05 -11.76
C ILE A 296 -23.31 8.61 -11.71
N ALA A 297 -23.91 7.70 -12.48
CA ALA A 297 -23.44 6.33 -12.55
C ALA A 297 -22.04 6.21 -13.17
N GLU A 298 -21.77 6.93 -14.27
CA GLU A 298 -20.43 6.96 -14.89
C GLU A 298 -19.39 7.66 -14.01
N LEU A 299 -19.77 8.76 -13.33
CA LEU A 299 -18.93 9.40 -12.33
C LEU A 299 -18.58 8.43 -11.19
N TYR A 300 -19.55 7.69 -10.67
CA TYR A 300 -19.27 6.69 -9.63
C TYR A 300 -18.38 5.56 -10.16
N ARG A 301 -18.54 5.16 -11.44
CA ARG A 301 -17.69 4.14 -12.07
C ARG A 301 -16.23 4.55 -12.10
N VAL A 302 -15.88 5.84 -12.22
CA VAL A 302 -14.48 6.30 -12.20
C VAL A 302 -13.86 6.36 -10.81
N ARG A 303 -14.62 6.12 -9.72
CA ARG A 303 -14.07 6.08 -8.35
C ARG A 303 -12.87 5.12 -8.20
N TRP A 304 -12.85 4.01 -8.93
CA TRP A 304 -11.77 3.01 -8.93
C TRP A 304 -10.35 3.58 -9.18
N GLN A 305 -10.21 4.82 -9.66
CA GLN A 305 -8.91 5.48 -9.76
C GLN A 305 -8.14 5.50 -8.42
N VAL A 306 -8.83 5.66 -7.28
CA VAL A 306 -8.18 5.58 -5.96
C VAL A 306 -7.60 4.19 -5.68
N GLU A 307 -8.28 3.13 -6.10
CA GLU A 307 -7.80 1.76 -5.95
C GLU A 307 -6.53 1.52 -6.78
N LEU A 308 -6.44 2.13 -7.97
CA LEU A 308 -5.22 2.10 -8.78
C LEU A 308 -4.05 2.80 -8.08
N VAL A 309 -4.31 3.96 -7.47
CA VAL A 309 -3.30 4.69 -6.71
C VAL A 309 -2.83 3.86 -5.51
N ILE A 310 -3.76 3.28 -4.74
CA ILE A 310 -3.43 2.37 -3.64
C ILE A 310 -2.61 1.18 -4.15
N LYS A 311 -3.03 0.55 -5.26
CA LYS A 311 -2.30 -0.56 -5.88
C LYS A 311 -0.89 -0.17 -6.29
N ARG A 312 -0.69 1.05 -6.82
CA ARG A 312 0.63 1.61 -7.14
C ARG A 312 1.47 1.74 -5.88
N LEU A 313 0.95 2.33 -4.79
CA LEU A 313 1.67 2.46 -3.52
C LEU A 313 2.10 1.11 -2.96
N LYS A 314 1.20 0.11 -2.97
CA LYS A 314 1.52 -1.26 -2.54
C LYS A 314 2.57 -1.92 -3.41
N SER A 315 2.43 -1.82 -4.73
CA SER A 315 3.29 -2.52 -5.68
C SER A 315 4.69 -1.92 -5.79
N LEU A 316 4.84 -0.62 -5.54
CA LEU A 316 6.11 0.09 -5.71
C LEU A 316 6.88 0.37 -4.43
N LEU A 317 6.15 0.56 -3.34
CA LEU A 317 6.72 0.97 -2.07
C LEU A 317 6.47 -0.08 -0.98
N ASP A 318 5.78 -1.19 -1.27
CA ASP A 318 5.43 -2.21 -0.28
C ASP A 318 4.79 -1.58 0.99
N ILE A 319 3.96 -0.55 0.80
CA ILE A 319 3.43 0.25 1.92
C ILE A 319 2.53 -0.56 2.85
N ASP A 320 1.94 -1.64 2.35
CA ASP A 320 1.11 -2.59 3.10
C ASP A 320 1.92 -3.65 3.86
N ARG A 321 3.24 -3.71 3.66
CA ARG A 321 4.16 -4.64 4.32
C ARG A 321 5.04 -3.88 5.30
N LEU A 322 4.49 -3.61 6.48
CA LEU A 322 5.21 -2.87 7.52
C LEU A 322 6.43 -3.68 8.00
N ARG A 323 7.58 -3.01 8.19
CA ARG A 323 8.81 -3.64 8.74
C ARG A 323 8.99 -3.45 10.24
N ALA A 324 8.11 -2.69 10.86
CA ALA A 324 8.11 -2.36 12.27
C ALA A 324 6.89 -2.97 12.98
N ARG A 325 6.93 -3.01 14.30
CA ARG A 325 5.80 -3.46 15.12
C ARG A 325 4.75 -2.35 15.25
N LYS A 326 3.49 -2.76 15.40
CA LYS A 326 2.35 -1.92 15.76
C LYS A 326 2.69 -1.04 16.97
N ASP A 327 2.17 0.17 16.96
CA ASP A 327 2.31 1.19 18.01
C ASP A 327 3.77 1.64 18.27
N SER A 328 4.74 1.21 17.46
CA SER A 328 6.11 1.72 17.54
C SER A 328 6.29 3.02 16.76
N LYS A 329 7.14 3.92 17.27
CA LYS A 329 7.54 5.13 16.54
C LYS A 329 8.18 4.83 15.17
N LEU A 330 8.82 3.66 15.03
CA LEU A 330 9.35 3.22 13.73
C LEU A 330 8.25 2.90 12.73
N ALA A 331 7.12 2.34 13.16
CA ALA A 331 6.00 2.09 12.26
C ALA A 331 5.41 3.39 11.74
N ASP A 332 5.26 4.37 12.63
CA ASP A 332 4.82 5.71 12.28
C ASP A 332 5.77 6.37 11.26
N LEU A 333 7.07 6.36 11.54
CA LEU A 333 8.08 6.85 10.60
C LEU A 333 8.08 6.11 9.26
N TYR A 334 7.95 4.78 9.28
CA TYR A 334 8.02 3.95 8.08
C TYR A 334 6.89 4.29 7.12
N LEU A 335 5.66 4.39 7.64
CA LEU A 335 4.48 4.73 6.84
C LEU A 335 4.57 6.16 6.30
N HIS A 336 4.87 7.14 7.16
CA HIS A 336 4.95 8.54 6.72
C HIS A 336 6.16 8.81 5.82
N GLY A 337 7.29 8.13 6.03
CA GLY A 337 8.47 8.23 5.16
C GLY A 337 8.22 7.62 3.78
N LYS A 338 7.46 6.51 3.68
CA LYS A 338 7.01 5.97 2.39
C LYS A 338 6.05 6.91 1.69
N LEU A 339 5.13 7.51 2.44
CA LEU A 339 4.22 8.52 1.88
C LEU A 339 4.95 9.79 1.43
N LEU A 340 6.01 10.21 2.13
CA LEU A 340 6.86 11.33 1.70
C LEU A 340 7.58 11.00 0.40
N PHE A 341 8.20 9.83 0.33
CA PHE A 341 8.82 9.34 -0.91
C PHE A 341 7.80 9.30 -2.06
N ALA A 342 6.57 8.86 -1.77
CA ALA A 342 5.49 8.81 -2.73
C ALA A 342 5.10 10.20 -3.23
N ALA A 343 4.85 11.13 -2.32
CA ALA A 343 4.43 12.49 -2.64
C ALA A 343 5.48 13.19 -3.52
N VAL A 344 6.76 13.12 -3.14
CA VAL A 344 7.85 13.71 -3.93
C VAL A 344 7.99 13.05 -5.30
N THR A 345 7.91 11.72 -5.38
CA THR A 345 7.96 11.00 -6.67
C THR A 345 6.84 11.45 -7.60
N GLN A 346 5.64 11.66 -7.06
CA GLN A 346 4.50 12.15 -7.83
C GLN A 346 4.74 13.57 -8.35
N LYS A 347 5.25 14.48 -7.50
CA LYS A 347 5.55 15.86 -7.91
C LYS A 347 6.61 15.91 -9.01
N ILE A 348 7.68 15.13 -8.91
CA ILE A 348 8.69 15.04 -9.97
C ILE A 348 8.08 14.50 -11.26
N ALA A 349 7.22 13.47 -11.17
CA ALA A 349 6.53 12.93 -12.33
C ALA A 349 5.62 13.98 -12.99
N GLN A 350 4.89 14.78 -12.22
CA GLN A 350 4.07 15.89 -12.73
C GLN A 350 4.92 17.00 -13.34
N ARG A 351 6.03 17.39 -12.70
CA ARG A 351 6.93 18.44 -13.19
C ARG A 351 7.58 18.05 -14.52
N ARG A 352 8.09 16.82 -14.62
CA ARG A 352 8.82 16.34 -15.81
C ARG A 352 7.91 15.88 -16.93
N PHE A 353 6.78 15.25 -16.60
CA PHE A 353 5.87 14.66 -17.56
C PHE A 353 4.49 15.31 -17.59
N GLY A 354 4.28 16.48 -16.96
CA GLY A 354 2.96 17.11 -16.83
C GLY A 354 2.22 17.33 -18.14
N ARG A 355 2.94 17.56 -19.25
CA ARG A 355 2.36 17.66 -20.60
C ARG A 355 1.88 16.31 -21.17
N ALA A 356 2.40 15.20 -20.65
CA ALA A 356 2.03 13.82 -21.00
C ALA A 356 1.23 13.10 -19.89
N ALA A 357 1.15 13.70 -18.69
CA ALA A 357 0.39 13.20 -17.56
C ALA A 357 -1.09 13.39 -17.87
N THR A 358 -1.80 12.27 -18.01
CA THR A 358 -3.18 12.31 -18.47
C THR A 358 -4.09 12.75 -17.33
N THR A 359 -4.80 13.85 -17.53
CA THR A 359 -5.97 14.19 -16.73
C THR A 359 -7.17 13.34 -17.16
N MET A 360 -8.20 13.24 -16.32
CA MET A 360 -9.38 12.43 -16.63
C MET A 360 -10.21 12.95 -17.82
N ASP A 361 -10.02 14.20 -18.21
CA ASP A 361 -10.71 14.90 -19.31
C ASP A 361 -9.95 14.85 -20.66
N GLY A 362 -8.81 14.14 -20.74
CA GLY A 362 -8.01 14.01 -21.95
C GLY A 362 -7.72 12.56 -22.37
N ASP A 363 -7.18 12.38 -23.58
CA ASP A 363 -6.81 11.08 -24.12
C ASP A 363 -5.66 10.43 -23.35
N ARG A 364 -5.89 9.20 -22.87
CA ARG A 364 -4.89 8.42 -22.12
C ARG A 364 -3.77 7.91 -23.04
N SER A 365 -2.72 8.72 -23.17
CA SER A 365 -1.51 8.38 -23.93
C SER A 365 -0.49 7.57 -23.11
N ILE A 366 -0.40 7.78 -21.77
CA ILE A 366 0.59 7.12 -20.91
C ILE A 366 -0.02 6.67 -19.58
N THR A 367 0.37 5.49 -19.10
CA THR A 367 -0.01 5.02 -17.77
C THR A 367 0.84 5.67 -16.68
N HIS A 368 0.20 6.35 -15.72
CA HIS A 368 0.85 6.95 -14.55
C HIS A 368 1.80 6.01 -13.81
N TRP A 369 1.51 4.70 -13.80
CA TRP A 369 2.38 3.69 -13.22
C TRP A 369 3.77 3.72 -13.89
N ARG A 370 3.89 3.65 -15.23
CA ARG A 370 5.21 3.63 -15.90
C ARG A 370 6.06 4.87 -15.55
N LEU A 371 5.45 6.06 -15.56
CA LEU A 371 6.13 7.31 -15.19
C LEU A 371 6.66 7.26 -13.75
N TRP A 372 5.81 6.85 -12.83
CA TRP A 372 6.17 6.71 -11.41
C TRP A 372 7.27 5.68 -11.19
N ARG A 373 7.27 4.57 -11.95
CA ARG A 373 8.33 3.55 -11.88
C ARG A 373 9.68 4.14 -12.23
N THR A 374 9.72 4.86 -13.34
CA THR A 374 10.94 5.47 -13.88
C THR A 374 11.52 6.43 -12.86
N ILE A 375 10.70 7.38 -12.37
CA ILE A 375 11.15 8.36 -11.37
C ILE A 375 11.56 7.68 -10.06
N ALA A 376 10.78 6.73 -9.55
CA ALA A 376 11.13 6.03 -8.31
C ALA A 376 12.47 5.28 -8.44
N ASN A 377 12.74 4.66 -9.59
CA ASN A 377 14.01 3.97 -9.84
C ASN A 377 15.19 4.95 -9.92
N GLU A 378 15.01 6.10 -10.57
CA GLU A 378 16.03 7.15 -10.64
C GLU A 378 16.37 7.72 -9.26
N ILE A 379 15.35 8.04 -8.44
CA ILE A 379 15.55 8.51 -7.07
C ILE A 379 16.28 7.43 -6.24
N LYS A 380 15.88 6.16 -6.37
CA LYS A 380 16.53 5.03 -5.68
C LYS A 380 18.00 4.90 -6.07
N ALA A 381 18.31 5.04 -7.36
CA ALA A 381 19.68 5.01 -7.88
C ALA A 381 20.49 6.21 -7.36
N GLY A 382 19.94 7.42 -7.43
CA GLY A 382 20.56 8.64 -6.90
C GLY A 382 20.84 8.54 -5.41
N LEU A 383 19.88 8.06 -4.61
CA LEU A 383 20.09 7.86 -3.18
C LEU A 383 21.17 6.83 -2.89
N THR A 384 21.21 5.73 -3.65
CA THR A 384 22.27 4.72 -3.50
C THR A 384 23.65 5.30 -3.84
N ALA A 385 23.71 6.17 -4.85
CA ALA A 385 24.94 6.87 -5.23
C ALA A 385 25.44 7.86 -4.16
N CYS A 386 24.59 8.32 -3.23
CA CYS A 386 25.01 9.13 -2.08
C CYS A 386 25.87 8.36 -1.06
N PHE A 387 25.98 7.03 -1.18
CA PHE A 387 26.77 6.18 -0.28
C PHE A 387 27.83 5.36 -1.05
N PRO A 388 28.79 6.01 -1.75
CA PRO A 388 29.82 5.27 -2.47
C PRO A 388 30.69 4.48 -1.50
N LYS A 389 31.16 3.31 -1.97
CA LYS A 389 32.06 2.47 -1.18
C LYS A 389 33.38 3.20 -0.96
N ASN A 390 33.79 3.29 0.30
CA ASN A 390 35.13 3.71 0.67
C ASN A 390 35.90 2.50 1.23
N GLU A 391 37.01 2.15 0.60
CA GLU A 391 37.83 1.00 1.01
C GLU A 391 38.29 1.08 2.46
N ARG A 392 38.49 2.31 2.97
CA ARG A 392 38.85 2.55 4.38
C ARG A 392 37.83 2.00 5.38
N PHE A 393 36.56 1.88 4.98
CA PHE A 393 35.47 1.48 5.86
C PHE A 393 34.92 0.08 5.56
N ILE A 394 35.65 -0.78 4.82
CA ILE A 394 35.18 -2.14 4.51
C ILE A 394 34.88 -2.93 5.78
N ASP A 395 35.81 -2.96 6.74
CA ASP A 395 35.62 -3.69 8.00
C ASP A 395 34.47 -3.13 8.83
N ASP A 396 34.31 -1.80 8.81
CA ASP A 396 33.21 -1.12 9.46
C ASP A 396 31.86 -1.47 8.83
N CYS A 397 31.81 -1.62 7.50
CA CYS A 397 30.63 -2.10 6.77
C CYS A 397 30.30 -3.54 7.15
N ILE A 398 31.29 -4.43 7.12
CA ILE A 398 31.14 -5.84 7.52
C ILE A 398 30.58 -5.90 8.94
N LYS A 399 31.23 -5.20 9.88
CA LYS A 399 30.82 -5.14 11.29
C LYS A 399 29.39 -4.63 11.47
N SER A 400 28.98 -3.62 10.69
CA SER A 400 27.62 -3.07 10.74
C SER A 400 26.58 -4.03 10.16
N LEU A 401 26.98 -4.90 9.22
CA LEU A 401 26.13 -5.90 8.57
C LEU A 401 26.08 -7.25 9.31
N CYS A 402 27.03 -7.53 10.19
CA CYS A 402 27.10 -8.78 10.95
C CYS A 402 25.82 -9.05 11.78
N GLU A 403 25.43 -10.33 11.86
CA GLU A 403 24.41 -10.75 12.82
C GLU A 403 24.90 -10.55 14.25
N ARG A 404 24.00 -10.17 15.15
CA ARG A 404 24.31 -10.19 16.59
C ARG A 404 24.46 -11.65 17.04
N PRO A 405 25.30 -11.92 18.06
CA PRO A 405 25.35 -13.23 18.70
C PRO A 405 23.94 -13.67 19.09
N ARG A 406 23.49 -14.83 18.56
CA ARG A 406 22.18 -15.41 18.87
C ARG A 406 22.32 -16.49 19.94
N LYS A 407 21.29 -16.60 20.80
CA LYS A 407 21.18 -17.71 21.77
C LYS A 407 21.20 -19.07 21.07
N ARG A 408 20.56 -19.17 19.91
CA ARG A 408 20.69 -20.34 19.03
C ARG A 408 21.95 -20.15 18.19
N LYS A 409 22.95 -21.01 18.39
CA LYS A 409 24.14 -21.04 17.53
C LYS A 409 23.70 -21.31 16.09
N LEU A 410 24.23 -20.54 15.15
CA LEU A 410 24.14 -20.89 13.74
C LEU A 410 24.78 -22.27 13.56
N GLN A 411 24.17 -23.11 12.74
CA GLN A 411 24.74 -24.41 12.42
C GLN A 411 26.04 -24.15 11.66
N GLY A 412 27.16 -24.52 12.30
CA GLY A 412 28.46 -24.58 11.66
C GLY A 412 28.64 -25.93 10.97
N LEU A 413 29.65 -26.01 10.12
CA LEU A 413 30.15 -27.32 9.69
C LEU A 413 30.69 -28.06 10.93
N PRO A 414 30.44 -29.37 11.07
CA PRO A 414 31.08 -30.18 12.10
C PRO A 414 32.60 -30.08 11.99
N ASP A 415 33.31 -30.14 13.12
CA ASP A 415 34.77 -30.00 13.16
C ASP A 415 35.48 -30.94 12.18
N ARG A 416 35.00 -32.19 12.06
CA ARG A 416 35.56 -33.17 11.12
C ARG A 416 35.46 -32.73 9.66
N VAL A 417 34.41 -32.01 9.29
CA VAL A 417 34.24 -31.47 7.93
C VAL A 417 35.19 -30.29 7.71
N LEU A 418 35.44 -29.47 8.73
CA LEU A 418 36.40 -28.37 8.66
C LEU A 418 37.84 -28.88 8.54
N GLU A 419 38.20 -29.92 9.29
CA GLU A 419 39.47 -30.63 9.17
C GLU A 419 39.68 -31.14 7.74
N LEU A 420 38.69 -31.87 7.19
CA LEU A 420 38.76 -32.40 5.83
C LEU A 420 38.91 -31.30 4.76
N ILE A 421 38.24 -30.16 4.94
CA ILE A 421 38.41 -28.99 4.06
C ILE A 421 39.83 -28.44 4.13
N THR A 422 40.43 -28.43 5.32
CA THR A 422 41.81 -27.95 5.52
C THR A 422 42.80 -28.92 4.89
N GLU A 423 42.67 -30.23 5.16
CA GLU A 423 43.46 -31.29 4.56
C GLU A 423 43.39 -31.23 3.01
N CYS A 424 42.20 -31.02 2.45
CA CYS A 424 42.00 -30.84 1.01
C CYS A 424 42.77 -29.64 0.45
N ARG A 425 42.69 -28.49 1.13
CA ARG A 425 43.37 -27.26 0.71
C ARG A 425 44.88 -27.43 0.71
N ASP A 426 45.43 -28.03 1.76
CA ASP A 426 46.86 -28.28 1.89
C ASP A 426 47.38 -29.23 0.82
N LEU A 427 46.54 -30.18 0.39
CA LEU A 427 46.82 -31.12 -0.69
C LEU A 427 46.50 -30.57 -2.09
N GLY A 428 46.04 -29.31 -2.21
CA GLY A 428 45.71 -28.67 -3.49
C GLY A 428 44.55 -29.35 -4.25
N VAL A 429 43.72 -30.14 -3.57
CA VAL A 429 42.61 -30.90 -4.18
C VAL A 429 41.26 -30.42 -3.67
N SER A 430 40.24 -30.46 -4.53
CA SER A 430 38.88 -30.12 -4.11
C SER A 430 38.29 -31.22 -3.21
N LEU A 431 37.44 -30.83 -2.26
CA LEU A 431 36.72 -31.74 -1.34
C LEU A 431 35.94 -32.84 -2.10
N PHE A 432 35.44 -32.48 -3.28
CA PHE A 432 34.75 -33.39 -4.19
C PHE A 432 35.67 -34.50 -4.73
N ASN A 433 36.91 -34.16 -5.09
CA ASN A 433 37.90 -35.11 -5.59
C ASN A 433 38.41 -36.05 -4.49
N GLN A 434 38.52 -35.59 -3.25
CA GLN A 434 38.87 -36.45 -2.12
C GLN A 434 37.74 -37.42 -1.75
N LEU A 435 36.48 -36.95 -1.73
CA LEU A 435 35.33 -37.83 -1.47
C LEU A 435 35.17 -38.92 -2.54
N LEU A 436 35.42 -38.59 -3.82
CA LEU A 436 35.46 -39.57 -4.92
C LEU A 436 36.59 -40.59 -4.74
N ARG A 437 37.78 -40.18 -4.27
CA ARG A 437 38.90 -41.09 -3.96
C ARG A 437 38.58 -42.00 -2.77
N CYS A 438 37.93 -41.49 -1.73
CA CYS A 438 37.50 -42.31 -0.58
C CYS A 438 36.38 -43.29 -0.95
N LEU A 439 35.47 -42.90 -1.84
CA LEU A 439 34.44 -43.80 -2.39
C LEU A 439 35.03 -44.84 -3.35
N SER A 440 36.05 -44.48 -4.15
CA SER A 440 36.74 -45.45 -5.02
C SER A 440 37.59 -46.44 -4.22
N TRP A 441 38.18 -46.02 -3.09
CA TRP A 441 38.88 -46.92 -2.17
C TRP A 441 37.94 -47.91 -1.47
N ARG A 442 36.72 -47.50 -1.10
CA ARG A 442 35.71 -48.42 -0.51
C ARG A 442 35.13 -49.41 -1.53
N LEU A 443 35.14 -49.09 -2.83
CA LEU A 443 34.70 -49.99 -3.91
C LEU A 443 35.76 -51.04 -4.29
N TRP A 444 37.02 -50.91 -3.85
CA TRP A 444 38.11 -51.84 -4.19
C TRP A 444 38.53 -52.79 -3.05
N CYS A 445 37.94 -52.69 -1.85
CA CYS A 445 38.27 -53.54 -0.69
C CYS A 445 37.09 -54.38 -0.16
N ILE A 446 36.13 -54.76 -1.01
CA ILE A 446 35.12 -55.77 -0.68
C ILE A 446 35.40 -57.02 -1.51
N PRO A 447 35.78 -58.17 -0.91
CA PRO A 447 35.80 -59.43 -1.63
C PRO A 447 34.35 -59.84 -1.92
N LEU A 448 33.95 -59.80 -3.19
CA LEU A 448 32.67 -60.34 -3.64
C LEU A 448 32.70 -61.88 -3.54
N PRO A 449 31.71 -62.53 -2.91
CA PRO A 449 31.48 -63.95 -3.14
C PRO A 449 30.74 -64.13 -4.47
N ILE A 450 31.27 -65.05 -5.27
CA ILE A 450 30.73 -65.48 -6.56
C ILE A 450 29.34 -66.10 -6.36
N ARG A 451 28.30 -65.50 -6.96
CA ARG A 451 27.10 -66.21 -7.45
C ARG A 451 26.32 -65.40 -8.49
N THR A 452 26.52 -65.82 -9.74
CA THR A 452 25.56 -65.94 -10.87
C THR A 452 24.45 -64.90 -11.10
N ARG A 453 24.47 -64.42 -12.36
CA ARG A 453 23.39 -63.96 -13.25
C ARG A 453 22.90 -62.50 -13.15
N GLU A 454 23.35 -61.76 -14.17
CA GLU A 454 22.58 -60.90 -15.08
C GLU A 454 21.55 -59.91 -14.51
N SER A 455 21.82 -58.64 -14.79
CA SER A 455 20.89 -57.56 -15.21
C SER A 455 20.94 -56.28 -14.37
N ASN A 456 20.99 -55.17 -15.12
CA ASN A 456 20.62 -53.79 -14.77
C ASN A 456 21.70 -52.85 -14.22
N PHE A 457 22.63 -52.52 -15.13
CA PHE A 457 23.33 -51.24 -15.17
C PHE A 457 22.39 -50.13 -15.70
N ALA A 458 21.33 -49.76 -14.94
CA ALA A 458 20.47 -48.61 -15.26
C ALA A 458 19.49 -48.28 -14.10
N SER A 459 19.89 -47.47 -13.11
CA SER A 459 18.90 -46.80 -12.21
C SER A 459 19.44 -45.69 -11.28
N LEU A 460 20.64 -45.12 -11.50
CA LEU A 460 21.17 -44.08 -10.59
C LEU A 460 21.41 -42.71 -11.23
N VAL A 461 20.71 -42.40 -12.32
CA VAL A 461 20.59 -41.03 -12.87
C VAL A 461 19.14 -40.78 -13.33
N ALA A 462 18.18 -40.77 -12.41
CA ALA A 462 16.86 -40.19 -12.64
C ALA A 462 16.12 -40.01 -11.30
N GLY A 463 16.19 -38.82 -10.72
CA GLY A 463 15.54 -38.53 -9.45
C GLY A 463 15.44 -37.05 -9.08
N CYS A 464 15.41 -36.16 -10.08
CA CYS A 464 14.98 -34.77 -9.91
C CYS A 464 13.85 -34.50 -10.91
N THR A 465 12.63 -34.83 -10.52
CA THR A 465 11.42 -34.35 -11.19
C THR A 465 10.43 -33.83 -10.15
N PHE A 466 10.39 -32.51 -10.06
CA PHE A 466 9.23 -31.72 -9.67
C PHE A 466 7.98 -32.18 -10.44
N ARG A 467 6.82 -32.32 -9.77
CA ARG A 467 5.48 -32.01 -10.33
C ARG A 467 4.38 -31.97 -9.24
N PRO A 468 3.20 -31.35 -9.52
CA PRO A 468 2.49 -30.44 -8.60
C PRO A 468 1.03 -30.84 -8.30
N GLU A 469 0.35 -30.03 -7.48
CA GLU A 469 -1.13 -29.93 -7.25
C GLU A 469 -1.86 -31.19 -6.75
N GLY A 470 -2.86 -31.17 -5.86
CA GLY A 470 -3.60 -30.12 -5.18
C GLY A 470 -4.81 -30.75 -4.44
N ARG A 471 -5.63 -29.88 -3.81
CA ARG A 471 -6.98 -30.11 -3.23
C ARG A 471 -7.07 -30.98 -1.97
N GLY A 472 -7.80 -30.44 -1.00
CA GLY A 472 -7.95 -30.98 0.36
C GLY A 472 -9.28 -31.71 0.59
N LEU A 473 -9.51 -32.07 1.86
CA LEU A 473 -10.84 -32.19 2.49
C LEU A 473 -10.68 -32.62 3.97
N LYS A 474 -11.07 -31.69 4.85
CA LYS A 474 -11.82 -31.79 6.12
C LYS A 474 -11.39 -32.70 7.31
N PRO A 475 -11.80 -32.32 8.54
CA PRO A 475 -11.30 -32.84 9.80
C PRO A 475 -12.14 -34.00 10.35
N VAL A 476 -11.52 -34.88 11.12
CA VAL A 476 -12.19 -35.88 11.95
C VAL A 476 -12.24 -35.40 13.39
N ARG A 477 -13.43 -35.47 13.99
CA ARG A 477 -13.73 -35.21 15.40
C ARG A 477 -13.50 -36.50 16.23
N ASN A 478 -13.14 -36.23 17.48
CA ASN A 478 -13.51 -36.91 18.74
C ASN A 478 -12.76 -38.17 19.23
N ILE A 479 -12.74 -38.20 20.57
CA ILE A 479 -12.50 -39.28 21.54
C ILE A 479 -10.99 -39.45 21.84
N ASP A 480 -10.43 -39.11 23.01
CA ASP A 480 -10.94 -38.98 24.40
C ASP A 480 -10.53 -37.65 25.09
#